data_AF-A0A959CWC2-F1
#
_entry.id   AF-A0A959CWC2-F1
#
_cell.length_a   1.000
_cell.length_b   1.000
_cell.length_c   1.000
_cell.angle_alpha   90.00
_cell.angle_beta   90.00
_cell.angle_gamma   90.00
#
_symmetry.space_group_name_H-M   'P 1'
#
loop_
_entity.id
_entity.type
_entity.pdbx_description
1 polymer ?
#
loop_
_entity_poly.entity_id
_entity_poly.type
_entity_poly.pdbx_seq_one_letter_code
_entity_poly.pdbx_strand_id
1 'polypeptide(L)'
;QLHIEWLTPAAEGRTGQDYSNSGIFLMGTYEIQVLNSYENRTYSNGQAGAMYKQSIPLANACRPPGEWQYYDIIFMAPRFDKDGSLLKPATITAFQNGVLIQNHFELKGPCIYIGEPHYIPHPEKLPLLLQDHDHPVRYRNIWVREL
;
A
#
# COMPACT_ATOMS: atom_id res chain seq x y z
N GLN A 1 6.23 -0.10 12.38
CA GLN A 1 6.26 -1.41 11.71
C GLN A 1 4.85 -1.99 11.74
N LEU A 2 4.40 -2.53 10.61
CA LEU A 2 3.09 -3.17 10.44
C LEU A 2 3.29 -4.55 9.83
N HIS A 3 2.56 -5.54 10.33
CA HIS A 3 2.31 -6.79 9.65
C HIS A 3 0.82 -6.93 9.39
N ILE A 4 0.47 -7.45 8.22
CA ILE A 4 -0.91 -7.64 7.82
C ILE A 4 -1.01 -8.76 6.78
N GLU A 5 -1.91 -9.70 7.03
CA GLU A 5 -2.25 -10.74 6.06
C GLU A 5 -3.56 -10.40 5.35
N TRP A 6 -3.59 -10.68 4.05
CA TRP A 6 -4.74 -10.42 3.19
C TRP A 6 -4.97 -11.58 2.22
N LEU A 7 -6.22 -11.75 1.82
CA LEU A 7 -6.65 -12.77 0.87
C LEU A 7 -7.66 -12.17 -0.10
N THR A 8 -7.36 -12.33 -1.38
CA THR A 8 -8.26 -11.99 -2.48
C THR A 8 -9.00 -13.26 -2.92
N PRO A 9 -10.35 -13.31 -2.80
CA PRO A 9 -11.12 -14.45 -3.29
C PRO A 9 -11.06 -14.52 -4.81
N ALA A 10 -11.26 -15.70 -5.39
CA ALA A 10 -11.48 -15.82 -6.82
C ALA A 10 -12.73 -15.04 -7.23
N ALA A 11 -12.65 -14.27 -8.31
CA ALA A 11 -13.74 -13.45 -8.81
C ALA A 11 -13.80 -13.57 -10.34
N GLU A 12 -14.72 -14.40 -10.84
CA GLU A 12 -14.88 -14.65 -12.27
C GLU A 12 -15.21 -13.36 -13.04
N GLY A 13 -14.59 -13.19 -14.21
CA GLY A 13 -14.81 -12.04 -15.10
C GLY A 13 -14.19 -10.71 -14.63
N ARG A 14 -13.59 -10.65 -13.44
CA ARG A 14 -12.89 -9.46 -12.94
C ARG A 14 -11.44 -9.44 -13.42
N THR A 15 -10.96 -8.27 -13.82
CA THR A 15 -9.59 -8.06 -14.32
C THR A 15 -9.09 -6.67 -13.96
N GLY A 16 -7.79 -6.43 -14.13
CA GLY A 16 -7.18 -5.13 -13.87
C GLY A 16 -7.39 -4.67 -12.43
N GLN A 17 -7.77 -3.40 -12.27
CA GLN A 17 -8.08 -2.80 -10.97
C GLN A 17 -9.41 -3.24 -10.38
N ASP A 18 -10.22 -4.04 -11.08
CA ASP A 18 -11.51 -4.52 -10.55
C ASP A 18 -11.39 -5.92 -9.94
N TYR A 19 -10.19 -6.52 -9.94
CA TYR A 19 -9.95 -7.85 -9.38
C TYR A 19 -9.47 -7.78 -7.93
N SER A 20 -10.43 -7.72 -7.01
CA SER A 20 -10.20 -7.74 -5.56
C SER A 20 -9.31 -6.59 -5.08
N ASN A 21 -9.62 -5.38 -5.56
CA ASN A 21 -8.91 -4.17 -5.18
C ASN A 21 -9.31 -3.71 -3.79
N SER A 22 -8.29 -3.29 -3.05
CA SER A 22 -8.36 -2.64 -1.75
C SER A 22 -7.02 -1.92 -1.58
N GLY A 23 -6.73 -1.41 -0.39
CA GLY A 23 -5.51 -0.68 -0.13
C GLY A 23 -5.26 -0.61 1.37
N ILE A 24 -3.99 -0.59 1.74
CA ILE A 24 -3.56 -0.34 3.10
C ILE A 24 -2.99 1.07 3.14
N PHE A 25 -3.75 1.98 3.74
CA PHE A 25 -3.42 3.39 3.84
C PHE A 25 -2.70 3.66 5.16
N LEU A 26 -1.38 3.80 5.09
CA LEU A 26 -0.57 4.25 6.20
C LEU A 26 -0.91 5.72 6.46
N MET A 27 -1.18 6.07 7.72
CA MET A 27 -1.65 7.41 8.11
C MET A 27 -2.91 7.87 7.34
N GLY A 28 -3.72 6.93 6.84
CA GLY A 28 -4.94 7.22 6.09
C GLY A 28 -4.72 7.80 4.68
N THR A 29 -3.47 7.97 4.22
CA THR A 29 -3.16 8.73 3.00
C THR A 29 -2.09 8.11 2.11
N TYR A 30 -1.23 7.23 2.64
CA TYR A 30 -0.16 6.59 1.87
C TYR A 30 -0.52 5.13 1.58
N GLU A 31 -1.02 4.88 0.38
CA GLU A 31 -1.56 3.58 -0.02
C GLU A 31 -0.46 2.65 -0.52
N ILE A 32 -0.23 1.55 0.21
CA ILE A 32 0.36 0.36 -0.39
C ILE A 32 -0.75 -0.52 -0.93
N GLN A 33 -0.66 -0.83 -2.22
CA GLN A 33 -1.77 -1.39 -2.98
C GLN A 33 -2.05 -2.85 -2.60
N VAL A 34 -3.33 -3.19 -2.45
CA VAL A 34 -3.82 -4.57 -2.30
C VAL A 34 -4.66 -4.91 -3.52
N LEU A 35 -4.20 -5.88 -4.31
CA LEU A 35 -4.88 -6.27 -5.54
C LEU A 35 -4.58 -7.74 -5.83
N ASN A 36 -5.49 -8.44 -6.50
CA ASN A 36 -5.09 -9.69 -7.12
C ASN A 36 -4.23 -9.39 -8.36
N SER A 37 -2.91 -9.50 -8.26
CA SER A 37 -1.99 -9.38 -9.41
C SER A 37 -1.42 -10.73 -9.88
N TYR A 38 -1.99 -11.86 -9.44
CA TYR A 38 -1.65 -13.18 -9.98
C TYR A 38 -2.31 -13.36 -11.35
N GLU A 39 -1.49 -13.47 -12.41
CA GLU A 39 -1.96 -13.59 -13.80
C GLU A 39 -2.98 -12.51 -14.23
N ASN A 40 -2.96 -11.35 -13.56
CA ASN A 40 -3.88 -10.25 -13.79
C ASN A 40 -3.11 -8.97 -14.12
N ARG A 41 -3.11 -8.57 -15.39
CA ARG A 41 -2.38 -7.38 -15.86
C ARG A 41 -3.15 -6.11 -15.51
N THR A 42 -2.43 -5.12 -14.98
CA THR A 42 -2.90 -3.74 -14.78
C THR A 42 -1.75 -2.76 -15.03
N TYR A 43 -1.93 -1.47 -14.76
CA TYR A 43 -0.82 -0.51 -14.82
C TYR A 43 0.17 -0.75 -13.67
N SER A 44 1.47 -0.77 -13.99
CA SER A 44 2.52 -1.27 -13.10
C SER A 44 2.68 -0.46 -11.81
N ASN A 45 2.41 0.84 -11.84
CA ASN A 45 2.45 1.71 -10.66
C ASN A 45 1.16 1.66 -9.81
N GLY A 46 0.23 0.74 -10.07
CA GLY A 46 -0.93 0.48 -9.22
C GLY A 46 -1.28 -1.01 -9.11
N GLN A 47 -0.32 -1.90 -9.37
CA GLN A 47 -0.48 -3.32 -9.07
C GLN A 47 -0.20 -3.60 -7.58
N ALA A 48 -0.46 -4.83 -7.12
CA ALA A 48 -0.20 -5.22 -5.73
C ALA A 48 1.22 -4.86 -5.28
N GLY A 49 1.33 -4.21 -4.13
CA GLY A 49 2.61 -3.81 -3.53
C GLY A 49 3.19 -2.48 -4.06
N ALA A 50 2.54 -1.86 -5.06
CA ALA A 50 2.87 -0.51 -5.46
C ALA A 50 2.60 0.48 -4.32
N MET A 51 3.45 1.50 -4.18
CA MET A 51 2.97 2.74 -3.58
C MET A 51 2.12 3.42 -4.62
N TYR A 52 0.80 3.46 -4.41
CA TYR A 52 -0.17 3.69 -5.47
C TYR A 52 0.15 4.95 -6.27
N LYS A 53 0.33 4.77 -7.58
CA LYS A 53 0.75 5.72 -8.61
C LYS A 53 2.10 6.42 -8.39
N GLN A 54 2.88 6.06 -7.37
CA GLN A 54 4.19 6.67 -7.08
C GLN A 54 5.38 5.73 -7.32
N SER A 55 5.26 4.45 -6.95
CA SER A 55 6.36 3.48 -7.04
C SER A 55 5.86 2.14 -7.56
N ILE A 56 6.52 1.63 -8.62
CA ILE A 56 6.33 0.28 -9.13
C ILE A 56 7.00 -0.70 -8.15
N PRO A 57 6.34 -1.77 -7.69
CA PRO A 57 6.98 -2.74 -6.81
C PRO A 57 8.12 -3.46 -7.55
N LEU A 58 9.19 -3.78 -6.83
CA LEU A 58 10.39 -4.41 -7.40
C LEU A 58 10.13 -5.82 -7.97
N ALA A 59 9.07 -6.49 -7.51
CA ALA A 59 8.63 -7.79 -8.00
C ALA A 59 7.11 -7.92 -7.85
N ASN A 60 6.51 -8.76 -8.69
CA ASN A 60 5.18 -9.30 -8.41
C ASN A 60 5.35 -10.60 -7.62
N ALA A 61 5.03 -10.59 -6.33
CA ALA A 61 5.14 -11.74 -5.45
C ALA A 61 3.77 -12.34 -5.08
N CYS A 62 2.75 -12.12 -5.91
CA CYS A 62 1.40 -12.61 -5.64
C CYS A 62 1.30 -14.14 -5.67
N ARG A 63 0.54 -14.68 -4.71
CA ARG A 63 0.03 -16.05 -4.75
C ARG A 63 -1.31 -16.11 -5.50
N PRO A 64 -1.75 -17.30 -5.94
CA PRO A 64 -3.07 -17.48 -6.55
C PRO A 64 -4.23 -16.99 -5.65
N PRO A 65 -5.39 -16.62 -6.23
CA PRO A 65 -6.58 -16.27 -5.45
C PRO A 65 -6.98 -17.37 -4.46
N GLY A 66 -7.45 -16.97 -3.29
CA GLY A 66 -7.81 -17.88 -2.20
C GLY A 66 -6.64 -18.28 -1.29
N GLU A 67 -5.39 -17.92 -1.64
CA GLU A 67 -4.25 -18.05 -0.74
C GLU A 67 -4.02 -16.78 0.07
N TRP A 68 -3.53 -16.97 1.30
CA TRP A 68 -3.11 -15.85 2.14
C TRP A 68 -1.79 -15.28 1.64
N GLN A 69 -1.79 -13.97 1.51
CA GLN A 69 -0.63 -13.14 1.27
C GLN A 69 -0.33 -12.33 2.53
N TYR A 70 0.89 -11.85 2.68
CA TYR A 70 1.22 -10.97 3.79
C TYR A 70 2.13 -9.84 3.36
N TYR A 71 1.97 -8.71 4.03
CA TYR A 71 2.93 -7.61 4.02
C TYR A 71 3.60 -7.44 5.37
N ASP A 72 4.92 -7.26 5.32
CA ASP A 72 5.71 -6.71 6.41
C ASP A 72 6.22 -5.33 5.98
N ILE A 73 5.81 -4.29 6.72
CA ILE A 73 6.01 -2.89 6.35
C ILE A 73 6.77 -2.15 7.44
N ILE A 74 7.84 -1.48 7.03
CA ILE A 74 8.54 -0.47 7.80
C ILE A 74 8.19 0.88 7.16
N PHE A 75 7.56 1.75 7.94
CA PHE A 75 7.15 3.07 7.51
C PHE A 75 7.72 4.13 8.45
N MET A 76 8.40 5.11 7.88
CA MET A 76 8.84 6.31 8.58
C MET A 76 7.91 7.45 8.16
N ALA A 77 7.14 7.99 9.11
CA ALA A 77 6.23 9.10 8.87
C ALA A 77 6.99 10.36 8.41
N PRO A 78 6.36 11.22 7.59
CA PRO A 78 6.97 12.50 7.24
C PRO A 78 7.06 13.41 8.47
N ARG A 79 7.96 14.38 8.42
CA ARG A 79 8.10 15.43 9.42
C ARG A 79 7.87 16.79 8.79
N PHE A 80 7.14 17.64 9.49
CA PHE A 80 6.87 19.01 9.11
C PHE A 80 7.42 19.96 10.16
N ASP A 81 7.84 21.15 9.75
CA ASP A 81 8.20 22.23 10.67
C ASP A 81 6.93 22.94 11.18
N LYS A 82 7.10 23.84 12.16
CA LYS A 82 6.02 24.63 12.76
C LYS A 82 5.30 25.54 11.76
N ASP A 83 5.98 25.94 10.68
CA ASP A 83 5.40 26.73 9.60
C ASP A 83 4.68 25.86 8.53
N GLY A 84 4.69 24.54 8.69
CA GLY A 84 4.09 23.59 7.76
C GLY A 84 5.00 23.18 6.60
N SER A 85 6.24 23.67 6.54
CA SER A 85 7.19 23.20 5.53
C SER A 85 7.60 21.73 5.79
N LEU A 86 7.85 20.98 4.72
CA LEU A 86 8.32 19.60 4.82
C LEU A 86 9.78 19.57 5.29
N LEU A 87 10.04 18.94 6.43
CA LEU A 87 11.39 18.69 6.94
C LEU A 87 11.96 17.36 6.46
N LYS A 88 11.13 16.32 6.44
CA LYS A 88 11.54 14.98 6.00
C LYS A 88 10.37 14.26 5.31
N PRO A 89 10.58 13.71 4.10
CA PRO A 89 9.57 12.89 3.45
C PRO A 89 9.35 11.57 4.17
N ALA A 90 8.17 10.98 3.95
CA ALA A 90 7.88 9.64 4.39
C ALA A 90 8.73 8.64 3.60
N THR A 91 9.15 7.55 4.25
CA THR A 91 9.82 6.44 3.57
C THR A 91 9.18 5.10 3.90
N ILE A 92 9.20 4.19 2.94
CA ILE A 92 8.65 2.84 3.10
C ILE A 92 9.64 1.76 2.64
N THR A 93 9.75 0.72 3.45
CA THR A 93 10.27 -0.58 3.04
C THR A 93 9.18 -1.61 3.24
N ALA A 94 8.90 -2.42 2.23
CA ALA A 94 7.83 -3.41 2.28
C ALA A 94 8.27 -4.72 1.67
N PHE A 95 7.84 -5.81 2.29
CA PHE A 95 7.99 -7.16 1.81
C PHE A 95 6.62 -7.77 1.54
N GLN A 96 6.49 -8.54 0.46
CA GLN A 96 5.33 -9.36 0.17
C GLN A 96 5.76 -10.82 0.13
N ASN A 97 5.16 -11.66 0.97
CA ASN A 97 5.51 -13.08 1.03
C ASN A 97 7.02 -13.34 1.20
N GLY A 98 7.71 -12.45 1.93
CA GLY A 98 9.16 -12.51 2.16
C GLY A 98 10.02 -11.89 1.03
N VAL A 99 9.42 -11.44 -0.07
CA VAL A 99 10.10 -10.79 -1.19
C VAL A 99 10.09 -9.29 -0.99
N LEU A 100 11.24 -8.62 -1.11
CA LEU A 100 11.35 -7.17 -1.05
C LEU A 100 10.63 -6.52 -2.26
N ILE A 101 9.58 -5.74 -2.00
CA ILE A 101 8.77 -5.09 -3.05
C ILE A 101 8.93 -3.56 -3.04
N GLN A 102 9.28 -2.96 -1.91
CA GLN A 102 9.66 -1.54 -1.80
C GLN A 102 10.93 -1.46 -0.96
N ASN A 103 11.98 -0.81 -1.46
CA ASN A 103 13.25 -0.69 -0.76
C ASN A 103 13.54 0.76 -0.41
N HIS A 104 13.26 1.15 0.84
CA HIS A 104 13.45 2.50 1.36
C HIS A 104 12.95 3.61 0.39
N PHE A 105 11.80 3.39 -0.24
CA PHE A 105 11.25 4.33 -1.21
C PHE A 105 10.83 5.61 -0.50
N GLU A 106 11.26 6.76 -1.04
CA GLU A 106 10.88 8.08 -0.57
C GLU A 106 9.61 8.56 -1.28
N LEU A 107 8.55 8.83 -0.51
CA LEU A 107 7.26 9.25 -1.06
C LEU A 107 7.27 10.75 -1.39
N LYS A 108 6.49 11.12 -2.40
CA LYS A 108 6.32 12.52 -2.84
C LYS A 108 5.15 13.25 -2.15
N GLY A 109 4.38 12.53 -1.35
CA GLY A 109 3.18 13.02 -0.67
C GLY A 109 2.12 11.92 -0.56
N PRO A 110 0.91 12.24 -0.07
CA PRO A 110 -0.26 11.35 -0.13
C PRO A 110 -0.48 10.73 -1.52
N CYS A 111 -0.96 9.49 -1.57
CA CYS A 111 -1.35 8.82 -2.81
C CYS A 111 -2.64 9.43 -3.36
N ILE A 112 -2.68 9.69 -4.67
CA ILE A 112 -3.84 10.29 -5.35
C ILE A 112 -4.13 9.57 -6.66
N TYR A 113 -5.42 9.49 -7.02
CA TYR A 113 -5.83 8.92 -8.30
C TYR A 113 -5.53 9.85 -9.48
N ILE A 114 -5.68 11.17 -9.32
CA ILE A 114 -5.53 12.16 -10.39
C ILE A 114 -4.56 13.25 -9.94
N GLY A 115 -3.56 13.55 -10.78
CA GLY A 115 -2.57 14.60 -10.56
C GLY A 115 -1.25 14.10 -10.00
N GLU A 116 -0.41 15.03 -9.58
CA GLU A 116 0.90 14.77 -8.97
C GLU A 116 0.82 14.85 -7.43
N PRO A 117 1.39 13.89 -6.70
CA PRO A 117 1.43 13.92 -5.25
C PRO A 117 2.27 15.10 -4.76
N HIS A 118 1.80 15.74 -3.70
CA HIS A 118 2.53 16.77 -2.97
C HIS A 118 2.18 16.68 -1.49
N TYR A 119 3.11 17.05 -0.62
CA TYR A 119 2.86 17.02 0.82
C TYR A 119 1.89 18.11 1.27
N ILE A 120 0.94 17.71 2.10
CA ILE A 120 0.06 18.60 2.86
C ILE A 120 0.33 18.30 4.34
N PRO A 121 0.63 19.31 5.17
CA PRO A 121 0.88 19.12 6.59
C PRO A 121 -0.29 18.40 7.28
N HIS A 122 0.04 17.42 8.11
CA HIS A 122 -0.93 16.63 8.86
C HIS A 122 -0.37 16.24 10.23
N PRO A 123 -1.21 15.80 11.18
CA PRO A 123 -0.76 15.34 12.49
C PRO A 123 0.31 14.24 12.40
N GLU A 124 1.20 14.18 13.40
CA GLU A 124 2.29 13.18 13.45
C GLU A 124 1.79 11.73 13.54
N LYS A 125 0.56 11.52 14.01
CA LYS A 125 -0.10 10.22 14.10
C LYS A 125 -1.49 10.31 13.47
N LEU A 126 -1.79 9.37 12.60
CA LEU A 126 -3.07 9.20 11.91
C LEU A 126 -3.39 7.69 11.83
N PRO A 127 -4.67 7.30 11.66
CA PRO A 127 -5.07 5.90 11.70
C PRO A 127 -4.49 5.08 10.53
N LEU A 128 -4.49 3.77 10.71
CA LEU A 128 -4.41 2.81 9.61
C LEU A 128 -5.81 2.68 8.98
N LEU A 129 -5.90 2.79 7.66
CA LEU A 129 -7.16 2.59 6.93
C LEU A 129 -7.02 1.42 5.95
N LEU A 130 -8.06 0.59 5.90
CA LEU A 130 -8.23 -0.46 4.89
C LEU A 130 -9.33 -0.03 3.94
N GLN A 131 -9.04 0.03 2.65
CA GLN A 131 -9.96 0.54 1.65
C GLN A 131 -11.07 -0.47 1.37
N ASP A 132 -12.32 -0.01 1.32
CA ASP A 132 -13.39 -0.71 0.63
C ASP A 132 -13.51 -0.13 -0.78
N HIS A 133 -13.21 -0.95 -1.79
CA HIS A 133 -13.29 -0.60 -3.20
C HIS A 133 -14.39 -1.42 -3.89
N ASP A 134 -15.49 -1.70 -3.19
CA ASP A 134 -16.61 -2.52 -3.67
C ASP A 134 -16.21 -3.95 -4.07
N HIS A 135 -15.12 -4.44 -3.48
CA HIS A 135 -14.59 -5.78 -3.72
C HIS A 135 -14.26 -6.49 -2.42
N PRO A 136 -14.64 -7.78 -2.28
CA PRO A 136 -14.35 -8.53 -1.08
C PRO A 136 -12.85 -8.82 -0.96
N VAL A 137 -12.26 -8.42 0.17
CA VAL A 137 -10.91 -8.81 0.62
C VAL A 137 -11.03 -9.25 2.07
N ARG A 138 -10.33 -10.33 2.45
CA ARG A 138 -10.27 -10.79 3.85
C ARG A 138 -8.95 -10.40 4.46
N TYR A 139 -8.98 -9.99 5.72
CA TYR A 139 -7.78 -9.66 6.49
C TYR A 139 -7.67 -10.52 7.74
N ARG A 140 -6.44 -10.80 8.17
CA ARG A 140 -6.15 -11.40 9.48
C ARG A 140 -4.77 -10.99 9.98
N ASN A 141 -4.47 -11.36 11.22
CA ASN A 141 -3.15 -11.20 11.84
C ASN A 141 -2.57 -9.79 11.61
N ILE A 142 -3.32 -8.78 12.05
CA ILE A 142 -2.92 -7.39 11.89
C ILE A 142 -2.31 -6.94 13.20
N TRP A 143 -1.05 -6.51 13.18
CA TRP A 143 -0.42 -5.89 14.34
C TRP A 143 0.48 -4.73 13.92
N VAL A 144 0.56 -3.75 14.82
CA VAL A 144 1.39 -2.56 14.64
C VAL A 144 2.31 -2.40 15.85
N ARG A 145 3.56 -2.05 15.58
CA ARG A 145 4.56 -1.69 16.58
C ARG A 145 5.18 -0.34 16.21
N GLU A 146 5.20 0.60 17.15
CA GLU A 146 5.88 1.90 16.96
C GLU A 146 7.40 1.71 16.80
N LEU A 147 8.06 2.62 16.08
CA LEU A 147 9.51 2.64 15.83
C LEU A 147 10.14 3.92 16.37
#